data_AF-A0A7X1CR07-F1
#
_entry.id   AF-A0A7X1CR07-F1
#
_cell.length_a   1.000
_cell.length_b   1.000
_cell.length_c   1.000
_cell.angle_alpha   90.00
_cell.angle_beta   90.00
_cell.angle_gamma   90.00
#
_symmetry.space_group_name_H-M   'P 1'
#
loop_
_entity.id
_entity.type
_entity.pdbx_description
1 polymer ?
#
loop_
_entity_poly.entity_id
_entity_poly.type
_entity_poly.pdbx_seq_one_letter_code
_entity_poly.pdbx_strand_id
1 'polypeptide(L)'
;MTKNQEIPVVSNKELKAGRYIGGLERLLLLIFMVLQIYSAIPIIIALKTLARFKELENNRTFAEYYLIGNFLSMIFGVLISLVFIYILKL
;
A
#
# COMPACT_ATOMS: atom_id res chain seq x y z
N MET A 1 17.28 40.72 -0.43
CA MET A 1 16.65 39.67 -1.26
C MET A 1 16.30 38.49 -0.35
N THR A 2 15.23 38.62 0.43
CA THR A 2 14.71 37.55 1.30
C THR A 2 13.93 36.59 0.43
N LYS A 3 14.54 35.44 0.13
CA LYS A 3 13.86 34.31 -0.53
C LYS A 3 12.84 33.76 0.48
N ASN A 4 11.60 34.26 0.40
CA ASN A 4 10.47 33.69 1.10
C ASN A 4 10.33 32.23 0.67
N GLN A 5 10.82 31.33 1.53
CA GLN A 5 10.53 29.91 1.42
C GLN A 5 9.07 29.75 1.82
N GLU A 6 8.20 29.59 0.83
CA GLU A 6 6.83 29.14 1.05
C GLU A 6 6.90 27.78 1.74
N ILE A 7 6.61 27.74 3.03
CA ILE A 7 6.40 26.49 3.76
C ILE A 7 5.18 25.85 3.09
N PRO A 8 5.29 24.64 2.49
CA PRO A 8 4.16 24.00 1.85
C PRO A 8 3.13 23.71 2.94
N VAL A 9 2.10 24.55 3.04
CA VAL A 9 0.90 24.31 3.83
C VAL A 9 0.23 23.09 3.22
N VAL A 10 0.55 21.91 3.77
CA VAL A 10 -0.05 20.63 3.40
C VAL A 10 -1.57 20.78 3.54
N SER A 11 -2.25 20.94 2.42
CA SER A 11 -3.68 21.21 2.38
C SER A 11 -4.43 20.01 2.98
N ASN A 12 -5.31 20.27 3.94
CA ASN A 12 -6.17 19.27 4.60
C ASN A 12 -7.00 18.38 3.64
N LYS A 13 -7.07 18.75 2.35
CA LYS A 13 -7.68 17.93 1.28
C LYS A 13 -6.87 16.67 0.95
N GLU A 14 -5.55 16.74 0.94
CA GLU A 14 -4.68 15.63 0.48
C GLU A 14 -4.67 14.47 1.50
N LEU A 15 -4.64 14.81 2.79
CA LEU A 15 -4.75 13.84 3.90
C LEU A 15 -6.08 13.07 3.89
N LYS A 16 -7.16 13.68 3.39
CA LYS A 16 -8.48 13.03 3.25
C LYS A 16 -8.48 12.03 2.10
N ALA A 17 -7.94 12.41 0.94
CA ALA A 17 -7.90 11.54 -0.25
C ALA A 17 -7.14 10.23 0.01
N GLY A 18 -5.98 10.31 0.69
CA GLY A 18 -5.19 9.14 1.06
C GLY A 18 -5.93 8.14 1.97
N ARG A 19 -6.82 8.62 2.84
CA ARG A 19 -7.65 7.78 3.73
C ARG A 19 -8.77 7.07 2.95
N TYR A 20 -9.42 7.77 2.01
CA TYR A 20 -10.45 7.16 1.16
C TYR A 20 -9.88 6.08 0.23
N ILE A 21 -8.71 6.31 -0.35
CA ILE A 21 -8.03 5.32 -1.22
C ILE A 21 -7.74 4.03 -0.44
N GLY A 22 -7.25 4.12 0.80
CA GLY A 22 -7.01 2.95 1.64
C GLY A 22 -8.29 2.20 2.03
N GLY A 23 -9.42 2.90 2.18
CA GLY A 23 -10.72 2.27 2.41
C GLY A 23 -11.22 1.48 1.19
N LEU A 24 -11.08 2.05 -0.01
CA LEU A 24 -11.45 1.39 -1.26
C LEU A 24 -10.58 0.15 -1.53
N GLU A 25 -9.28 0.23 -1.27
CA GLU A 25 -8.36 -0.91 -1.38
C GLU A 25 -8.79 -2.08 -0.50
N ARG A 26 -9.17 -1.82 0.76
CA ARG A 26 -9.64 -2.85 1.69
C ARG A 26 -10.94 -3.49 1.22
N LEU A 27 -11.86 -2.70 0.66
CA LEU A 27 -13.10 -3.22 0.08
C LEU A 27 -12.80 -4.12 -1.13
N LEU A 28 -11.87 -3.71 -1.99
CA LEU A 28 -11.45 -4.46 -3.17
C LEU A 28 -10.74 -5.77 -2.80
N LEU A 29 -9.80 -5.74 -1.85
CA LEU A 29 -9.14 -6.95 -1.33
C LEU A 29 -10.14 -7.91 -0.69
N LEU A 30 -11.13 -7.40 0.05
CA LEU A 30 -12.18 -8.21 0.65
C LEU A 30 -13.01 -8.92 -0.42
N ILE A 31 -13.44 -8.21 -1.46
CA ILE A 31 -14.17 -8.80 -2.59
C ILE A 31 -13.34 -9.89 -3.27
N PHE A 32 -12.06 -9.62 -3.60
CA PHE A 32 -11.22 -10.60 -4.28
C PHE A 32 -10.86 -11.82 -3.43
N MET A 33 -10.70 -11.64 -2.11
CA MET A 33 -10.47 -12.74 -1.18
C MET A 33 -11.70 -13.65 -1.06
N VAL A 34 -12.91 -13.07 -1.02
CA VAL A 34 -14.18 -13.83 -1.05
C VAL A 34 -14.32 -14.60 -2.35
N LEU A 35 -13.92 -14.01 -3.48
CA LEU A 35 -13.92 -14.66 -4.79
C LEU A 35 -12.77 -15.66 -4.99
N GLN A 36 -11.88 -15.83 -4.01
CA GLN A 36 -10.68 -16.69 -4.09
C GLN A 36 -9.71 -16.29 -5.23
N ILE A 37 -9.80 -15.05 -5.72
CA ILE A 37 -8.94 -14.53 -6.80
C ILE A 37 -7.70 -13.89 -6.16
N TYR A 38 -6.81 -14.73 -5.66
CA TYR A 38 -5.56 -14.28 -5.02
C TYR A 38 -4.63 -13.52 -5.98
N SER A 39 -4.79 -13.72 -7.29
CA SER A 39 -4.01 -13.03 -8.34
C SER A 39 -4.29 -11.53 -8.43
N ALA A 40 -5.45 -11.06 -7.96
CA ALA A 40 -5.80 -9.64 -8.00
C ALA A 40 -5.10 -8.79 -6.91
N ILE A 41 -4.68 -9.42 -5.81
CA ILE A 41 -4.03 -8.77 -4.66
C ILE A 41 -2.77 -7.99 -5.08
N PRO A 42 -1.78 -8.58 -5.78
CA PRO A 42 -0.58 -7.84 -6.18
C PRO A 42 -0.87 -6.70 -7.17
N ILE A 43 -1.90 -6.83 -8.01
CA ILE A 43 -2.30 -5.77 -8.96
C ILE A 43 -2.79 -4.53 -8.21
N ILE A 44 -3.63 -4.71 -7.19
CA ILE A 44 -4.17 -3.61 -6.38
C ILE A 44 -3.05 -2.88 -5.63
N ILE A 45 -2.12 -3.64 -5.03
CA ILE A 45 -0.98 -3.07 -4.30
C ILE A 45 -0.08 -2.27 -5.25
N ALA A 46 0.16 -2.78 -6.47
CA ALA A 46 0.92 -2.09 -7.49
C ALA A 46 0.22 -0.78 -7.92
N LEU A 47 -1.09 -0.81 -8.17
CA LEU A 47 -1.88 0.37 -8.54
C LEU A 47 -1.84 1.46 -7.46
N LYS A 48 -1.96 1.08 -6.18
CA LYS A 48 -1.82 2.03 -5.05
C LYS A 48 -0.44 2.69 -5.02
N THR A 49 0.60 1.89 -5.22
CA THR A 49 1.99 2.36 -5.23
C THR A 49 2.23 3.30 -6.40
N LEU A 50 1.71 2.98 -7.58
CA LEU A 50 1.78 3.82 -8.78
C LEU A 50 1.02 5.15 -8.58
N ALA A 51 -0.16 5.11 -7.95
CA ALA A 51 -0.95 6.31 -7.67
C ALA A 51 -0.24 7.27 -6.69
N ARG A 52 0.62 6.76 -5.79
CA ARG A 52 1.45 7.57 -4.89
C ARG A 52 2.89 7.73 -5.33
N PHE A 53 3.23 7.37 -6.57
CA PHE A 53 4.62 7.37 -7.05
C PHE A 53 5.30 8.74 -6.91
N LYS A 54 4.60 9.84 -7.26
CA LYS A 54 5.14 11.20 -7.10
C LYS A 54 5.42 11.57 -5.64
N GLU A 55 4.65 11.05 -4.70
CA GLU A 55 4.79 11.33 -3.27
C GLU A 55 5.92 10.48 -2.65
N LEU A 56 6.06 9.25 -3.14
CA LEU A 56 7.19 8.35 -2.84
C LEU A 56 8.52 8.92 -3.38
N GLU A 57 8.49 9.51 -4.58
CA GLU A 57 9.66 10.15 -5.20
C GLU A 57 10.12 11.40 -4.44
N ASN A 58 9.17 12.25 -4.01
CA ASN A 58 9.48 13.50 -3.32
C ASN A 58 9.89 13.31 -1.85
N ASN A 59 9.55 12.19 -1.21
CA ASN A 59 9.86 11.94 0.20
C ASN A 59 10.45 10.53 0.41
N ARG A 60 11.78 10.45 0.35
CA ARG A 60 12.53 9.20 0.46
C ARG A 60 12.24 8.41 1.74
N THR A 61 12.14 9.07 2.89
CA THR A 61 11.86 8.41 4.18
C THR A 61 10.47 7.78 4.19
N PHE A 62 9.47 8.45 3.60
CA PHE A 62 8.13 7.90 3.44
C PHE A 62 8.12 6.69 2.51
N ALA A 63 8.87 6.75 1.41
CA ALA A 63 8.98 5.64 0.46
C ALA A 63 9.64 4.41 1.07
N GLU A 64 10.73 4.57 1.82
CA GLU A 64 11.40 3.48 2.51
C GLU A 64 10.45 2.81 3.52
N TYR A 65 9.74 3.58 4.34
CA TYR A 65 8.77 3.03 5.29
C TYR A 65 7.60 2.31 4.61
N TYR A 66 7.06 2.89 3.54
CA TYR A 66 5.99 2.28 2.75
C TYR A 66 6.43 0.96 2.10
N LEU A 67 7.61 0.93 1.47
CA LEU A 67 8.15 -0.26 0.82
C LEU A 67 8.45 -1.36 1.85
N ILE A 68 9.16 -1.04 2.92
CA ILE A 68 9.50 -2.01 3.98
C ILE A 68 8.22 -2.62 4.57
N GLY A 69 7.20 -1.81 4.83
CA GLY A 69 5.91 -2.29 5.35
C GLY A 69 5.19 -3.25 4.39
N ASN A 70 5.15 -2.93 3.09
CA ASN A 70 4.51 -3.80 2.09
C ASN A 70 5.29 -5.11 1.88
N PHE A 71 6.62 -5.05 1.76
CA PHE A 71 7.45 -6.25 1.60
C PHE A 71 7.38 -7.16 2.82
N LEU A 72 7.41 -6.60 4.03
CA LEU A 72 7.29 -7.39 5.25
C LEU A 72 5.93 -8.12 5.29
N SER A 73 4.84 -7.44 4.94
CA SER A 73 3.51 -8.06 4.85
C SER A 73 3.44 -9.18 3.80
N MET A 74 4.10 -9.02 2.65
CA MET A 74 4.17 -10.07 1.63
C MET A 74 4.93 -11.30 2.14
N ILE A 75 6.07 -11.11 2.81
CA ILE A 75 6.86 -12.20 3.40
C ILE A 75 6.01 -12.97 4.41
N PHE A 76 5.30 -12.28 5.31
CA PHE A 76 4.39 -12.93 6.24
C PHE A 76 3.26 -13.70 5.53
N GLY A 77 2.65 -13.13 4.49
CA GLY A 77 1.62 -13.81 3.71
C GLY A 77 2.11 -15.09 3.01
N VAL A 78 3.34 -15.08 2.51
CA VAL A 78 4.00 -16.25 1.92
C VAL A 78 4.25 -17.31 2.99
N LEU A 79 4.81 -16.93 4.14
CA LEU A 79 5.07 -17.87 5.24
C LEU A 79 3.80 -18.55 5.74
N ILE A 80 2.71 -17.78 5.93
CA ILE A 80 1.41 -18.32 6.35
C ILE A 80 0.85 -19.27 5.28
N SER A 81 0.91 -18.89 4.01
CA SER A 81 0.47 -19.77 2.91
C SER A 81 1.25 -21.08 2.85
N LEU A 82 2.57 -21.05 3.05
CA LEU A 82 3.40 -22.25 3.10
C LEU A 82 3.00 -23.16 4.26
N VAL A 83 2.80 -22.60 5.46
CA VAL A 83 2.34 -23.35 6.64
C VAL A 83 0.96 -23.97 6.38
N PHE A 84 0.04 -23.20 5.79
CA PHE A 84 -1.30 -23.68 5.48
C PHE A 84 -1.28 -24.84 4.47
N ILE A 85 -0.51 -24.72 3.39
CA ILE A 85 -0.33 -25.79 2.40
C ILE A 85 0.30 -27.02 3.05
N TYR A 86 1.27 -26.82 3.94
CA TYR A 86 1.92 -27.93 4.67
C TYR A 86 0.93 -28.68 5.57
N ILE A 87 0.11 -27.96 6.34
CA ILE A 87 -0.94 -28.52 7.20
C ILE A 87 -1.97 -29.31 6.37
N LEU A 88 -2.39 -28.78 5.22
CA LEU A 88 -3.44 -29.37 4.39
C LEU A 88 -2.96 -30.61 3.62
N LYS A 89 -1.64 -30.74 3.42
CA LYS A 89 -1.00 -31.88 2.77
C LYS A 89 -0.63 -33.02 3.75
N LEU A 90 -0.76 -32.79 5.05
CA LEU A 90 -0.59 -33.78 6.12
C LEU A 90 -1.88 -34.57 6.32
#